data_AF-A0A966D399-F1
#
_entry.id   AF-A0A966D399-F1
#
_cell.length_a   1.000
_cell.length_b   1.000
_cell.length_c   1.000
_cell.angle_alpha   90.00
_cell.angle_beta   90.00
_cell.angle_gamma   90.00
#
_symmetry.space_group_name_H-M   'P 1'
#
loop_
_entity.id
_entity.type
_entity.pdbx_description
1 polymer ?
#
loop_
_entity_poly.entity_id
_entity_poly.type
_entity_poly.pdbx_seq_one_letter_code
_entity_poly.pdbx_strand_id
1 'polypeptide(L)'
;MIFELMSKGSMARLPEDMAVHGLPEMPSPRILLLLPYSRYLSGFASMKNYERWILGKLGTGESAEVFLYDGRPKTLLLGDTEKVTLSAEITTELRAQLSRLMPPPGEHLPTALILRGLLGEECCAVDGDFLKREDSVEEALEKTPVARMAYWAIRFALFRNDYEAVSRVKTWLKNASDVFEGAPQIPRVWFSLTEIPGKKDIQEMEGLAFSLDDLQRMNSQSSRPVVLYSKSGYLILSDFGGEGPESAFRIWMFLPIVLWNEMRERRKLSIREIVMASWGFLDGIAAENDRSRYSDRAAVTGRNG
;
A
#
# COMPACT_ATOMS: atom_id res chain seq x y z
N MET A 1 3.13 3.96 23.24
CA MET A 1 3.55 5.38 23.25
C MET A 1 2.39 6.26 23.68
N ILE A 2 2.68 7.39 24.33
CA ILE A 2 1.68 8.33 24.86
C ILE A 2 1.91 9.71 24.27
N PHE A 3 0.82 10.37 23.86
CA PHE A 3 0.79 11.71 23.32
C PHE A 3 -0.30 12.53 23.99
N GLU A 4 -0.19 13.85 23.94
CA GLU A 4 -1.21 14.82 24.34
C GLU A 4 -1.54 15.75 23.18
N LEU A 5 -2.84 16.01 22.97
CA LEU A 5 -3.29 17.03 22.04
C LEU A 5 -3.25 18.41 22.70
N MET A 6 -2.37 19.27 22.21
CA MET A 6 -2.20 20.63 22.69
C MET A 6 -3.33 21.54 22.19
N SER A 7 -3.61 22.62 22.93
CA SER A 7 -4.64 23.62 22.59
C SER A 7 -4.49 24.26 21.21
N LYS A 8 -3.26 24.33 20.68
CA LYS A 8 -2.96 24.85 19.33
C LYS A 8 -3.21 23.83 18.21
N GLY A 9 -3.70 22.64 18.54
CA GLY A 9 -3.95 21.56 17.58
C GLY A 9 -2.67 20.82 17.16
N SER A 10 -1.60 20.88 17.96
CA SER A 10 -0.37 20.12 17.78
C SER A 10 -0.33 18.91 18.73
N MET A 11 0.44 17.88 18.37
CA MET A 11 0.63 16.69 19.21
C MET A 11 1.98 16.77 19.95
N ALA A 12 1.99 16.54 21.26
CA ALA A 12 3.21 16.45 22.06
C ALA A 12 3.42 15.03 22.58
N ARG A 13 4.64 14.49 22.50
CA ARG A 13 4.98 13.17 23.06
C ARG A 13 5.19 13.28 24.57
N LEU A 14 4.59 12.37 25.32
CA LEU A 14 4.72 12.25 26.76
C LEU A 14 5.68 11.09 27.14
N PRO A 15 6.23 11.08 28.38
CA PRO A 15 7.01 9.96 28.88
C PRO A 15 6.26 8.63 28.79
N GLU A 16 6.96 7.55 28.40
CA GLU A 16 6.32 6.25 28.15
C GLU A 16 5.90 5.51 29.44
N ASP A 17 6.56 5.83 30.55
CA ASP A 17 6.33 5.32 31.89
C ASP A 17 5.26 6.10 32.67
N MET A 18 4.66 7.12 32.04
CA MET A 18 3.60 7.92 32.66
C MET A 18 2.38 7.04 32.98
N ALA A 19 2.03 6.95 34.27
CA ALA A 19 0.82 6.28 34.71
C ALA A 19 -0.41 7.13 34.35
N VAL A 20 -1.27 6.59 33.47
CA VAL A 20 -2.57 7.20 33.12
C VAL A 20 -3.68 6.45 33.85
N HIS A 21 -4.17 7.02 34.94
CA HIS A 21 -5.24 6.42 35.75
C HIS A 21 -6.57 6.38 34.98
N GLY A 22 -7.32 5.29 35.12
CA GLY A 22 -8.64 5.12 34.52
C GLY A 22 -8.64 4.71 33.05
N LEU A 23 -7.49 4.34 32.48
CA LEU A 23 -7.41 3.70 31.17
C LEU A 23 -7.82 2.21 31.28
N PRO A 24 -8.67 1.68 30.38
CA PRO A 24 -8.94 0.24 30.36
C PRO A 24 -7.69 -0.58 30.01
N GLU A 25 -7.68 -1.86 30.37
CA GLU A 25 -6.68 -2.79 29.87
C GLU A 25 -6.84 -2.97 28.35
N MET A 26 -5.82 -2.57 27.61
CA MET A 26 -5.79 -2.61 26.15
C MET A 26 -4.60 -3.43 25.66
N PRO A 27 -4.76 -4.18 24.55
CA PRO A 27 -3.66 -4.97 23.97
C PRO A 27 -2.46 -4.09 23.62
N SER A 28 -1.26 -4.66 23.77
CA SER A 28 -0.02 -4.09 23.24
C SER A 28 0.27 -4.68 21.85
N PRO A 29 0.90 -3.92 20.93
CA PRO A 29 1.33 -2.53 21.06
C PRO A 29 0.17 -1.52 21.01
N ARG A 30 0.32 -0.38 21.70
CA ARG A 30 -0.66 0.70 21.73
C ARG A 30 -0.07 2.11 21.59
N ILE A 31 -0.83 2.96 20.92
CA ILE A 31 -0.69 4.41 20.90
C ILE A 31 -1.84 5.00 21.70
N LEU A 32 -1.53 5.99 22.54
CA LEU A 32 -2.51 6.72 23.34
C LEU A 32 -2.37 8.21 23.04
N LEU A 33 -3.46 8.86 22.65
CA LEU A 33 -3.58 10.31 22.55
C LEU A 33 -4.56 10.80 23.62
N LEU A 34 -4.06 11.60 24.56
CA LEU A 34 -4.87 12.29 25.55
C LEU A 34 -5.54 13.49 24.88
N LEU A 35 -6.85 13.59 25.12
CA LEU A 35 -7.71 14.63 24.58
C LEU A 35 -8.26 15.47 25.75
N PRO A 36 -8.73 16.70 25.47
CA PRO A 36 -9.47 17.50 26.44
C PRO A 36 -10.65 16.73 27.06
N TYR A 37 -11.11 17.18 28.24
CA TYR A 37 -12.28 16.65 28.95
C TYR A 37 -12.14 15.20 29.45
N SER A 38 -10.91 14.81 29.85
CA SER A 38 -10.59 13.45 30.33
C SER A 38 -10.93 12.36 29.32
N ARG A 39 -10.79 12.68 28.03
CA ARG A 39 -11.02 11.77 26.91
C ARG A 39 -9.68 11.23 26.41
N TYR A 40 -9.73 10.08 25.76
CA TYR A 40 -8.56 9.50 25.12
C TYR A 40 -8.93 8.87 23.79
N LEU A 41 -7.98 8.89 22.86
CA LEU A 41 -8.01 8.10 21.65
C LEU A 41 -6.88 7.08 21.73
N SER A 42 -7.21 5.78 21.65
CA SER A 42 -6.22 4.71 21.68
C SER A 42 -6.25 3.91 20.40
N GLY A 43 -5.08 3.76 19.79
CA GLY A 43 -4.85 2.91 18.62
C GLY A 43 -4.07 1.67 19.03
N PHE A 44 -4.49 0.49 18.57
CA PHE A 44 -3.83 -0.78 18.87
C PHE A 44 -4.05 -1.79 17.75
N ALA A 45 -3.24 -2.84 17.75
CA ALA A 45 -3.41 -3.96 16.84
C ALA A 45 -4.49 -4.92 17.35
N SER A 46 -5.43 -5.30 16.49
CA SER A 46 -6.41 -6.35 16.72
C SER A 46 -6.30 -7.43 15.64
N MET A 47 -6.64 -8.68 15.96
CA MET A 47 -6.81 -9.80 15.02
C MET A 47 -5.86 -9.82 13.80
N LYS A 48 -4.62 -10.33 13.92
CA LYS A 48 -3.68 -10.44 12.78
C LYS A 48 -3.35 -9.09 12.08
N ASN A 49 -3.04 -8.06 12.86
CA ASN A 49 -2.56 -6.73 12.41
C ASN A 49 -3.62 -5.76 11.85
N TYR A 50 -4.91 -5.94 12.17
CA TYR A 50 -5.89 -4.90 11.91
C TYR A 50 -5.71 -3.74 12.89
N GLU A 51 -5.51 -2.56 12.33
CA GLU A 51 -5.50 -1.30 13.04
C GLU A 51 -6.90 -1.00 13.62
N ARG A 52 -6.98 -0.81 14.94
CA ARG A 52 -8.23 -0.46 15.63
C ARG A 52 -8.04 0.79 16.47
N TRP A 53 -9.00 1.71 16.39
CA TRP A 53 -9.01 2.95 17.19
C TRP A 53 -10.25 3.07 18.04
N ILE A 54 -10.05 3.41 19.30
CA ILE A 54 -11.12 3.57 20.28
C ILE A 54 -11.02 4.94 20.92
N LEU A 55 -12.14 5.67 20.89
CA LEU A 55 -12.36 6.89 21.66
C LEU A 55 -13.07 6.53 22.96
N GLY A 56 -12.53 6.96 24.10
CA GLY A 56 -13.14 6.67 25.40
C GLY A 56 -13.02 7.81 26.39
N LYS A 57 -13.62 7.62 27.58
CA LYS A 57 -13.53 8.53 28.71
C LYS A 57 -12.89 7.84 29.91
N LEU A 58 -11.85 8.45 30.44
CA LEU A 58 -11.07 7.91 31.55
C LEU A 58 -11.96 7.63 32.76
N GLY A 59 -11.81 6.45 33.35
CA GLY A 59 -12.50 6.03 34.57
C GLY A 59 -13.97 5.63 34.44
N THR A 60 -14.55 5.68 33.23
CA THR A 60 -15.98 5.37 33.02
C THR A 60 -16.23 4.02 32.36
N GLY A 61 -15.25 3.46 31.66
CA GLY A 61 -15.41 2.26 30.82
C GLY A 61 -16.16 2.52 29.50
N GLU A 62 -16.70 3.73 29.29
CA GLU A 62 -17.36 4.09 28.03
C GLU A 62 -16.34 4.24 26.91
N SER A 63 -16.62 3.57 25.78
CA SER A 63 -15.77 3.67 24.60
C SER A 63 -16.55 3.41 23.31
N ALA A 64 -16.08 4.02 22.22
CA ALA A 64 -16.64 3.87 20.89
C ALA A 64 -15.51 3.71 19.86
N GLU A 65 -15.74 2.85 18.88
CA GLU A 65 -14.81 2.67 17.77
C GLU A 65 -14.85 3.86 16.83
N VAL A 66 -13.67 4.27 16.36
CA VAL A 66 -13.52 5.33 15.37
C VAL A 66 -12.55 4.89 14.28
N PHE A 67 -12.66 5.52 13.12
CA PHE A 67 -11.77 5.25 11.98
C PHE A 67 -10.95 6.50 11.66
N LEU A 68 -9.64 6.31 11.55
CA LEU A 68 -8.68 7.31 11.06
C LEU A 68 -8.27 6.93 9.63
N TYR A 69 -8.03 7.93 8.79
CA TYR A 69 -7.56 7.75 7.42
C TYR A 69 -6.37 8.67 7.17
N ASP A 70 -5.35 8.16 6.47
CA ASP A 70 -4.18 8.96 6.08
C ASP A 70 -4.61 10.19 5.27
N GLY A 71 -3.98 11.33 5.57
CA GLY A 71 -4.20 12.59 4.88
C GLY A 71 -5.60 13.19 5.06
N ARG A 72 -6.43 12.65 5.98
CA ARG A 72 -7.79 13.16 6.22
C ARG A 72 -7.96 13.60 7.67
N PRO A 73 -8.50 14.82 7.90
CA PRO A 73 -8.83 15.25 9.25
C PRO A 73 -9.96 14.40 9.84
N LYS A 74 -10.01 14.29 11.17
CA LYS A 74 -11.05 13.54 11.89
C LYS A 74 -11.67 14.38 12.99
N THR A 75 -12.98 14.60 12.91
CA THR A 75 -13.76 15.17 14.01
C THR A 75 -14.23 14.05 14.94
N LEU A 76 -13.91 14.19 16.22
CA LEU A 76 -14.29 13.31 17.32
C LEU A 76 -15.35 14.01 18.17
N LEU A 77 -16.44 13.33 18.45
CA LEU A 77 -17.50 13.81 19.33
C LEU A 77 -17.21 13.34 20.76
N LEU A 78 -17.13 14.26 21.70
CA LEU A 78 -16.77 14.00 23.10
C LEU A 78 -18.02 14.01 24.01
N GLY A 79 -19.19 13.75 23.44
CA GLY A 79 -20.51 13.89 24.06
C GLY A 79 -21.47 14.58 23.09
N ASP A 80 -22.51 15.23 23.62
CA ASP A 80 -23.56 15.86 22.80
C ASP A 80 -23.14 17.21 22.19
N THR A 81 -22.25 17.95 22.86
CA THR A 81 -21.89 19.33 22.48
C THR A 81 -20.41 19.53 22.18
N GLU A 82 -19.54 18.72 22.76
CA GLU A 82 -18.09 18.89 22.67
C GLU A 82 -17.52 18.12 21.48
N LYS A 83 -16.66 18.78 20.70
CA LYS A 83 -15.96 18.16 19.57
C LYS A 83 -14.50 18.57 19.52
N VAL A 84 -13.67 17.65 19.08
CA VAL A 84 -12.25 17.88 18.79
C VAL A 84 -11.98 17.47 17.36
N THR A 85 -11.22 18.28 16.61
CA THR A 85 -10.82 17.94 15.24
C THR A 85 -9.33 17.67 15.21
N LEU A 86 -8.97 16.46 14.85
CA LEU A 86 -7.60 16.07 14.52
C LEU A 86 -7.31 16.52 13.09
N SER A 87 -6.18 17.20 12.87
CA SER A 87 -5.73 17.58 11.54
C SER A 87 -5.31 16.36 10.72
N ALA A 88 -5.17 16.52 9.39
CA ALA A 88 -4.72 15.45 8.50
C ALA A 88 -3.30 14.97 8.85
N GLU A 89 -2.45 15.87 9.34
CA GLU A 89 -1.09 15.56 9.77
C GLU A 89 -1.10 14.71 11.04
N ILE A 90 -1.94 15.06 12.03
CA ILE A 90 -2.07 14.28 13.27
C ILE A 90 -2.62 12.89 13.00
N THR A 91 -3.66 12.75 12.17
CA THR A 91 -4.21 11.43 11.85
C THR A 91 -3.16 10.57 11.16
N THR A 92 -2.44 11.11 10.18
CA THR A 92 -1.35 10.40 9.48
C THR A 92 -0.23 9.99 10.43
N GLU A 93 0.21 10.88 11.32
CA GLU A 93 1.29 10.60 12.27
C GLU A 93 0.88 9.53 13.30
N LEU A 94 -0.33 9.59 13.86
CA LEU A 94 -0.83 8.59 14.79
C LEU A 94 -0.85 7.19 14.17
N ARG A 95 -1.33 7.08 12.92
CA ARG A 95 -1.35 5.81 12.17
C ARG A 95 0.06 5.32 11.89
N ALA A 96 0.96 6.21 11.46
CA ALA A 96 2.36 5.88 11.21
C ALA A 96 3.05 5.35 12.49
N GLN A 97 2.83 5.98 13.64
CA GLN A 97 3.39 5.53 14.92
C GLN A 97 2.85 4.16 15.35
N LEU A 98 1.57 3.88 15.10
CA LEU A 98 1.01 2.56 15.38
C LEU A 98 1.62 1.49 14.45
N SER A 99 1.69 1.76 13.13
CA SER A 99 2.31 0.85 12.16
C SER A 99 3.75 0.49 12.53
N ARG A 100 4.55 1.48 12.97
CA ARG A 100 5.94 1.27 13.44
C ARG A 100 6.08 0.34 14.63
N LEU A 101 5.00 0.02 15.34
CA LEU A 101 5.01 -0.92 16.45
C LEU A 101 4.46 -2.29 16.06
N MET A 102 3.88 -2.42 14.87
CA MET A 102 3.28 -3.66 14.37
C MET A 102 4.24 -4.38 13.43
N PRO A 103 4.21 -5.71 13.41
CA PRO A 103 4.85 -6.46 12.33
C PRO A 103 4.11 -6.19 11.01
N PRO A 104 4.80 -6.29 9.86
CA PRO A 104 4.14 -6.22 8.56
C PRO A 104 3.00 -7.25 8.43
N PRO A 105 1.89 -6.89 7.77
CA PRO A 105 0.77 -7.82 7.54
C PRO A 105 1.13 -8.95 6.56
N GLY A 106 0.34 -10.02 6.62
CA GLY A 106 0.48 -11.19 5.74
C GLY A 106 1.45 -12.26 6.24
N GLU A 107 1.29 -13.47 5.70
CA GLU A 107 2.03 -14.66 6.12
C GLU A 107 3.30 -14.86 5.30
N HIS A 108 4.41 -15.17 5.98
CA HIS A 108 5.72 -15.35 5.37
C HIS A 108 5.79 -16.58 4.45
N LEU A 109 5.51 -17.78 5.00
CA LEU A 109 5.78 -19.04 4.31
C LEU A 109 5.07 -19.17 2.95
N PRO A 110 3.76 -18.86 2.81
CA PRO A 110 3.10 -18.88 1.50
C PRO A 110 3.74 -17.91 0.50
N THR A 111 4.12 -16.72 0.97
CA THR A 111 4.79 -15.70 0.16
C THR A 111 6.14 -16.19 -0.34
N ALA A 112 6.97 -16.73 0.56
CA ALA A 112 8.30 -17.24 0.24
C ALA A 112 8.25 -18.40 -0.77
N LEU A 113 7.28 -19.31 -0.63
CA LEU A 113 7.07 -20.41 -1.57
C LEU A 113 6.67 -19.92 -2.97
N ILE A 114 5.77 -18.94 -3.06
CA ILE A 114 5.39 -18.35 -4.35
C ILE A 114 6.60 -17.67 -5.00
N LEU A 115 7.36 -16.87 -4.24
CA LEU A 115 8.53 -16.17 -4.76
C LEU A 115 9.60 -17.15 -5.26
N ARG A 116 9.89 -18.22 -4.51
CA ARG A 116 10.80 -19.29 -4.95
C ARG A 116 10.33 -19.91 -6.27
N GLY A 117 9.03 -20.17 -6.40
CA GLY A 117 8.46 -20.69 -7.65
C GLY A 117 8.61 -19.74 -8.86
N LEU A 118 8.86 -18.45 -8.64
CA LEU A 118 9.04 -17.46 -9.70
C LEU A 118 10.51 -17.22 -10.05
N LEU A 119 11.40 -17.22 -9.06
CA LEU A 119 12.83 -16.99 -9.25
C LEU A 119 13.59 -18.28 -9.61
N GLY A 120 12.98 -19.45 -9.42
CA GLY A 120 13.62 -20.74 -9.64
C GLY A 120 14.45 -21.19 -8.43
N GLU A 121 14.79 -22.48 -8.39
CA GLU A 121 15.52 -23.08 -7.27
C GLU A 121 16.97 -22.60 -7.18
N GLU A 122 17.56 -22.16 -8.30
CA GLU A 122 18.96 -21.73 -8.37
C GLU A 122 19.18 -20.33 -7.77
N CYS A 123 18.20 -19.41 -7.88
CA CYS A 123 18.26 -18.09 -7.23
C CYS A 123 18.08 -18.16 -5.72
N CYS A 124 17.57 -19.29 -5.21
CA CYS A 124 17.38 -19.56 -3.79
C CYS A 124 17.89 -20.99 -3.51
N ALA A 125 19.20 -21.21 -3.63
CA ALA A 125 19.89 -22.43 -3.19
C ALA A 125 19.76 -22.60 -1.66
N VAL A 126 18.57 -22.99 -1.24
CA VAL A 126 18.04 -22.71 0.08
C VAL A 126 17.25 -23.93 0.53
N ASP A 127 17.80 -24.65 1.50
CA ASP A 127 17.13 -25.77 2.16
C ASP A 127 15.74 -25.36 2.70
N GLY A 128 14.81 -26.31 2.78
CA GLY A 128 13.43 -26.07 3.23
C GLY A 128 13.34 -25.42 4.62
N ASP A 129 14.36 -25.61 5.46
CA ASP A 129 14.45 -24.99 6.79
C ASP A 129 14.90 -23.53 6.79
N PHE A 130 15.49 -23.02 5.71
CA PHE A 130 15.72 -21.58 5.58
C PHE A 130 14.45 -20.83 5.19
N LEU A 131 13.61 -21.39 4.30
CA LEU A 131 12.35 -20.74 3.89
C LEU A 131 11.31 -20.62 5.01
N LYS A 132 11.51 -21.32 6.13
CA LYS A 132 10.70 -21.17 7.35
C LYS A 132 11.18 -20.00 8.22
N ARG A 133 12.43 -19.55 8.04
CA ARG A 133 13.07 -18.50 8.84
C ARG A 133 12.93 -17.16 8.12
N GLU A 134 11.90 -16.41 8.50
CA GLU A 134 11.57 -15.10 7.92
C GLU A 134 12.77 -14.14 7.94
N ASP A 135 13.46 -14.03 9.07
CA ASP A 135 14.62 -13.13 9.22
C ASP A 135 15.76 -13.48 8.23
N SER A 136 15.99 -14.79 8.00
CA SER A 136 17.02 -15.25 7.05
C SER A 136 16.64 -14.95 5.61
N VAL A 137 15.35 -15.08 5.26
CA VAL A 137 14.84 -14.73 3.94
C VAL A 137 14.92 -13.22 3.74
N GLU A 138 14.52 -12.42 4.71
CA GLU A 138 14.60 -10.95 4.64
C GLU A 138 16.04 -10.48 4.44
N GLU A 139 17.01 -11.00 5.18
CA GLU A 139 18.43 -10.68 5.01
C GLU A 139 18.96 -11.02 3.60
N ALA A 140 18.51 -12.14 3.01
CA ALA A 140 18.87 -12.49 1.65
C ALA A 140 18.23 -11.56 0.61
N LEU A 141 16.97 -11.16 0.83
CA LEU A 141 16.24 -10.25 -0.05
C LEU A 141 16.83 -8.84 -0.06
N GLU A 142 17.48 -8.39 1.02
CA GLU A 142 18.18 -7.10 1.05
C GLU A 142 19.25 -6.97 -0.06
N LYS A 143 19.81 -8.09 -0.54
CA LYS A 143 20.80 -8.11 -1.63
C LYS A 143 20.17 -8.05 -3.02
N THR A 144 18.85 -8.22 -3.13
CA THR A 144 18.13 -8.35 -4.39
C THR A 144 16.86 -7.48 -4.38
N PRO A 145 16.98 -6.17 -4.71
CA PRO A 145 15.87 -5.21 -4.60
C PRO A 145 14.59 -5.66 -5.31
N VAL A 146 14.71 -6.22 -6.53
CA VAL A 146 13.56 -6.72 -7.30
C VAL A 146 12.84 -7.87 -6.58
N ALA A 147 13.60 -8.83 -6.04
CA ALA A 147 13.03 -9.95 -5.29
C ALA A 147 12.36 -9.47 -3.99
N ARG A 148 12.97 -8.49 -3.30
CA ARG A 148 12.39 -7.87 -2.11
C ARG A 148 11.07 -7.17 -2.42
N MET A 149 11.04 -6.32 -3.44
CA MET A 149 9.81 -5.65 -3.87
C MET A 149 8.69 -6.66 -4.20
N ALA A 150 9.03 -7.72 -4.94
CA ALA A 150 8.06 -8.76 -5.28
C ALA A 150 7.59 -9.56 -4.06
N TYR A 151 8.48 -9.90 -3.13
CA TYR A 151 8.14 -10.56 -1.87
C TYR A 151 7.05 -9.77 -1.12
N TRP A 152 7.27 -8.47 -0.91
CA TRP A 152 6.32 -7.64 -0.18
C TRP A 152 5.01 -7.42 -0.92
N ALA A 153 5.06 -7.24 -2.25
CA ALA A 153 3.86 -7.14 -3.06
C ALA A 153 3.00 -8.40 -2.98
N ILE A 154 3.61 -9.59 -3.08
CA ILE A 154 2.90 -10.87 -2.93
C ILE A 154 2.32 -10.99 -1.52
N ARG A 155 3.11 -10.67 -0.48
CA ARG A 155 2.68 -10.77 0.93
C ARG A 155 1.44 -9.93 1.21
N PHE A 156 1.47 -8.66 0.80
CA PHE A 156 0.35 -7.73 1.02
C PHE A 156 -0.83 -8.01 0.11
N ALA A 157 -0.61 -8.58 -1.08
CA ALA A 157 -1.69 -9.06 -1.93
C ALA A 157 -2.43 -10.24 -1.29
N LEU A 158 -1.69 -11.25 -0.80
CA LEU A 158 -2.28 -12.40 -0.10
C LEU A 158 -3.05 -12.01 1.15
N PHE A 159 -2.51 -11.08 1.95
CA PHE A 159 -3.21 -10.56 3.13
C PHE A 159 -4.57 -9.92 2.80
N ARG A 160 -4.66 -9.26 1.63
CA ARG A 160 -5.90 -8.64 1.14
C ARG A 160 -6.79 -9.59 0.33
N ASN A 161 -6.39 -10.85 0.16
CA ASN A 161 -7.01 -11.81 -0.76
C ASN A 161 -7.07 -11.32 -2.23
N ASP A 162 -6.13 -10.47 -2.63
CA ASP A 162 -6.02 -9.92 -3.99
C ASP A 162 -5.14 -10.85 -4.85
N TYR A 163 -5.71 -11.95 -5.34
CA TYR A 163 -5.00 -12.91 -6.18
C TYR A 163 -4.64 -12.36 -7.56
N GLU A 164 -5.37 -11.34 -8.03
CA GLU A 164 -5.05 -10.62 -9.26
C GLU A 164 -3.75 -9.83 -9.12
N ALA A 165 -3.52 -9.15 -7.99
CA ALA A 165 -2.22 -8.53 -7.69
C ALA A 165 -1.08 -9.55 -7.68
N VAL A 166 -1.30 -10.75 -7.12
CA VAL A 166 -0.31 -11.82 -7.19
C VAL A 166 -0.03 -12.20 -8.64
N SER A 167 -1.06 -12.32 -9.49
CA SER A 167 -0.91 -12.60 -10.93
C SER A 167 -0.08 -11.52 -11.64
N ARG A 168 -0.34 -10.23 -11.37
CA ARG A 168 0.44 -9.11 -11.93
C ARG A 168 1.92 -9.18 -11.55
N VAL A 169 2.23 -9.41 -10.28
CA VAL A 169 3.62 -9.55 -9.82
C VAL A 169 4.30 -10.76 -10.47
N LYS A 170 3.58 -11.87 -10.67
CA LYS A 170 4.09 -13.04 -11.40
C LYS A 170 4.42 -12.69 -12.85
N THR A 171 3.54 -11.98 -13.55
CA THR A 171 3.78 -11.55 -14.93
C THR A 171 4.98 -10.60 -15.00
N TRP A 172 5.09 -9.67 -14.06
CA TRP A 172 6.25 -8.79 -13.96
C TRP A 172 7.55 -9.59 -13.82
N LEU A 173 7.67 -10.45 -12.80
CA LEU A 173 8.90 -11.19 -12.54
C LEU A 173 9.31 -12.12 -13.69
N LYS A 174 8.35 -12.78 -14.34
CA LYS A 174 8.65 -13.72 -15.43
C LYS A 174 9.07 -13.05 -16.73
N ASN A 175 8.43 -11.93 -17.07
CA ASN A 175 8.53 -11.35 -18.41
C ASN A 175 9.34 -10.05 -18.45
N ALA A 176 9.47 -9.35 -17.33
CA ALA A 176 9.94 -7.97 -17.29
C ALA A 176 10.68 -7.57 -15.99
N SER A 177 11.29 -8.52 -15.28
CA SER A 177 11.95 -8.27 -13.98
C SER A 177 13.04 -7.19 -14.06
N ASP A 178 13.82 -7.20 -15.13
CA ASP A 178 14.96 -6.33 -15.40
C ASP A 178 14.62 -5.10 -16.27
N VAL A 179 13.42 -5.05 -16.86
CA VAL A 179 13.03 -4.00 -17.83
C VAL A 179 13.02 -2.60 -17.22
N PHE A 180 12.68 -2.51 -15.94
CA PHE A 180 12.53 -1.24 -15.25
C PHE A 180 13.83 -0.73 -14.61
N GLU A 181 14.88 -1.55 -14.61
CA GLU A 181 16.18 -1.17 -14.04
C GLU A 181 16.83 -0.06 -14.89
N GLY A 182 17.18 1.06 -14.25
CA GLY A 182 17.83 2.18 -14.92
C GLY A 182 16.94 2.98 -15.89
N ALA A 183 15.64 2.70 -15.94
CA ALA A 183 14.72 3.45 -16.78
C ALA A 183 14.60 4.91 -16.28
N PRO A 184 14.69 5.93 -17.17
CA PRO A 184 14.67 7.33 -16.76
C PRO A 184 13.29 7.77 -16.22
N GLN A 185 12.24 7.05 -16.62
CA GLN A 185 10.88 7.25 -16.16
C GLN A 185 10.23 5.88 -15.97
N ILE A 186 9.47 5.74 -14.89
CA ILE A 186 8.67 4.54 -14.61
C ILE A 186 7.27 4.66 -15.25
N PRO A 187 6.55 3.55 -15.42
CA PRO A 187 5.16 3.58 -15.87
C PRO A 187 4.26 4.38 -14.92
N ARG A 188 3.12 4.86 -15.42
CA ARG A 188 2.08 5.49 -14.61
C ARG A 188 0.74 4.85 -14.89
N VAL A 189 -0.10 4.73 -13.86
CA VAL A 189 -1.41 4.11 -13.96
C VAL A 189 -2.47 5.02 -13.35
N TRP A 190 -3.61 5.11 -14.04
CA TRP A 190 -4.82 5.77 -13.54
C TRP A 190 -6.02 4.85 -13.76
N PHE A 191 -7.05 5.03 -12.95
CA PHE A 191 -8.24 4.19 -12.95
C PHE A 191 -9.49 5.03 -13.12
N SER A 192 -10.46 4.53 -13.90
CA SER A 192 -11.78 5.15 -13.99
C SER A 192 -12.89 4.11 -13.88
N LEU A 193 -13.85 4.38 -12.98
CA LEU A 193 -15.11 3.64 -12.90
C LEU A 193 -16.07 4.06 -14.02
N THR A 194 -15.95 5.32 -14.43
CA THR A 194 -16.70 5.93 -15.52
C THR A 194 -15.89 5.94 -16.81
N GLU A 195 -16.44 6.60 -17.83
CA GLU A 195 -15.89 6.52 -19.16
C GLU A 195 -14.46 7.09 -19.30
N ILE A 196 -14.20 8.18 -18.59
CA ILE A 196 -12.94 8.92 -18.59
C ILE A 196 -12.40 9.10 -17.15
N PRO A 197 -11.09 9.35 -16.98
CA PRO A 197 -10.48 9.65 -15.68
C PRO A 197 -11.02 10.93 -15.02
N GLY A 198 -10.70 11.12 -13.73
CA GLY A 198 -11.04 12.35 -13.02
C GLY A 198 -10.28 13.56 -13.55
N LYS A 199 -10.77 14.78 -13.26
CA LYS A 199 -10.16 16.04 -13.75
C LYS A 199 -8.67 16.17 -13.42
N LYS A 200 -8.25 15.74 -12.23
CA LYS A 200 -6.84 15.77 -11.81
C LYS A 200 -5.99 14.86 -12.68
N ASP A 201 -6.45 13.63 -12.90
CA ASP A 201 -5.74 12.63 -13.69
C ASP A 201 -5.65 13.07 -15.16
N ILE A 202 -6.71 13.68 -15.70
CA ILE A 202 -6.70 14.27 -17.05
C ILE A 202 -5.60 15.34 -17.16
N GLN A 203 -5.47 16.25 -16.18
CA GLN A 203 -4.42 17.26 -16.20
C GLN A 203 -3.01 16.63 -16.18
N GLU A 204 -2.82 15.55 -15.44
CA GLU A 204 -1.55 14.80 -15.45
C GLU A 204 -1.27 14.16 -16.81
N MET A 205 -2.29 13.61 -17.48
CA MET A 205 -2.20 13.03 -18.82
C MET A 205 -1.97 14.10 -19.92
N GLU A 206 -2.57 15.27 -19.80
CA GLU A 206 -2.32 16.42 -20.69
C GLU A 206 -0.85 16.87 -20.59
N GLY A 207 -0.28 16.85 -19.38
CA GLY A 207 1.16 17.05 -19.16
C GLY A 207 2.05 16.03 -19.87
N LEU A 208 1.51 14.86 -20.21
CA LEU A 208 2.15 13.81 -21.02
C LEU A 208 1.76 13.91 -22.51
N ALA A 209 1.18 15.03 -22.93
CA ALA A 209 0.73 15.29 -24.32
C ALA A 209 -0.39 14.36 -24.81
N PHE A 210 -1.30 13.95 -23.92
CA PHE A 210 -2.57 13.29 -24.28
C PHE A 210 -3.73 14.21 -23.93
N SER A 211 -4.43 14.71 -24.95
CA SER A 211 -5.55 15.65 -24.78
C SER A 211 -6.83 14.95 -24.31
N LEU A 212 -7.79 15.70 -23.78
CA LEU A 212 -9.11 15.15 -23.47
C LEU A 212 -9.78 14.49 -24.70
N ASP A 213 -9.63 15.09 -25.89
CA ASP A 213 -10.16 14.56 -27.14
C ASP A 213 -9.52 13.21 -27.49
N ASP A 214 -8.22 13.04 -27.21
CA ASP A 214 -7.53 11.76 -27.36
C ASP A 214 -8.14 10.68 -26.48
N LEU A 215 -8.40 11.00 -25.20
CA LEU A 215 -9.00 10.07 -24.24
C LEU A 215 -10.41 9.67 -24.67
N GLN A 216 -11.23 10.63 -25.12
CA GLN A 216 -12.57 10.37 -25.63
C GLN A 216 -12.53 9.49 -26.90
N ARG A 217 -11.60 9.76 -27.81
CA ARG A 217 -11.39 8.95 -29.01
C ARG A 217 -10.97 7.52 -28.66
N MET A 218 -10.01 7.34 -27.77
CA MET A 218 -9.62 6.00 -27.29
C MET A 218 -10.82 5.28 -26.68
N ASN A 219 -11.60 5.97 -25.85
CA ASN A 219 -12.78 5.42 -25.22
C ASN A 219 -13.84 4.97 -26.25
N SER A 220 -14.07 5.74 -27.32
CA SER A 220 -15.07 5.41 -28.34
C SER A 220 -14.79 4.12 -29.13
N GLN A 221 -13.57 3.58 -29.07
CA GLN A 221 -13.24 2.33 -29.74
C GLN A 221 -13.86 1.12 -29.04
N SER A 222 -14.45 0.21 -29.83
CA SER A 222 -15.13 -0.99 -29.35
C SER A 222 -14.17 -2.12 -28.94
N SER A 223 -12.96 -2.16 -29.51
CA SER A 223 -11.95 -3.17 -29.18
C SER A 223 -11.04 -2.71 -28.04
N ARG A 224 -10.71 -3.61 -27.13
CA ARG A 224 -9.78 -3.37 -26.00
C ARG A 224 -8.69 -4.45 -25.97
N PRO A 225 -7.43 -4.11 -25.63
CA PRO A 225 -6.94 -2.78 -25.26
C PRO A 225 -6.74 -1.84 -26.47
N VAL A 226 -6.72 -0.53 -26.21
CA VAL A 226 -6.41 0.53 -27.18
C VAL A 226 -5.08 1.17 -26.84
N VAL A 227 -4.28 1.51 -27.84
CA VAL A 227 -2.99 2.17 -27.64
C VAL A 227 -2.94 3.44 -28.46
N LEU A 228 -2.46 4.51 -27.84
CA LEU A 228 -2.21 5.78 -28.50
C LEU A 228 -0.77 6.22 -28.23
N TYR A 229 -0.10 6.66 -29.29
CA TYR A 229 1.26 7.19 -29.23
C TYR A 229 1.25 8.72 -29.10
N SER A 230 2.19 9.24 -28.33
CA SER A 230 2.58 10.65 -28.32
C SER A 230 4.10 10.79 -28.24
N LYS A 231 4.62 12.02 -28.36
CA LYS A 231 6.06 12.29 -28.22
C LYS A 231 6.64 11.89 -26.86
N SER A 232 5.82 11.77 -25.82
CA SER A 232 6.27 11.40 -24.47
C SER A 232 6.32 9.87 -24.26
N GLY A 233 5.51 9.11 -25.02
CA GLY A 233 5.36 7.67 -24.82
C GLY A 233 4.03 7.15 -25.37
N TYR A 234 3.58 6.05 -24.78
CA TYR A 234 2.38 5.34 -25.19
C TYR A 234 1.37 5.33 -24.06
N LEU A 235 0.12 5.69 -24.37
CA LEU A 235 -1.02 5.55 -23.47
C LEU A 235 -1.83 4.32 -23.89
N ILE A 236 -2.11 3.45 -22.93
CA ILE A 236 -2.86 2.22 -23.12
C ILE A 236 -4.15 2.32 -22.32
N LEU A 237 -5.28 2.04 -22.96
CA LEU A 237 -6.58 1.86 -22.33
C LEU A 237 -6.94 0.38 -22.33
N SER A 238 -7.11 -0.21 -21.15
CA SER A 238 -7.55 -1.60 -20.98
C SER A 238 -8.71 -1.68 -20.01
N ASP A 239 -9.58 -2.67 -20.19
CA ASP A 239 -10.59 -3.03 -19.20
C ASP A 239 -10.02 -4.07 -18.25
N PHE A 240 -10.44 -4.02 -16.98
CA PHE A 240 -10.03 -4.95 -15.93
C PHE A 240 -11.19 -5.26 -15.00
N GLY A 241 -11.33 -6.54 -14.64
CA GLY A 241 -12.57 -7.09 -14.10
C GLY A 241 -13.62 -7.19 -15.21
N GLY A 242 -14.22 -8.37 -15.42
CA GLY A 242 -15.16 -8.52 -16.53
C GLY A 242 -15.66 -9.94 -16.81
N GLU A 243 -15.14 -10.97 -16.13
CA GLU A 243 -15.76 -12.29 -16.16
C GLU A 243 -16.68 -12.44 -14.95
N GLY A 244 -17.89 -11.86 -15.03
CA GLY A 244 -18.93 -12.02 -14.00
C GLY A 244 -19.68 -10.73 -13.63
N PRO A 245 -20.48 -10.75 -12.54
CA PRO A 245 -21.27 -9.60 -12.07
C PRO A 245 -20.42 -8.47 -11.44
N GLU A 246 -19.09 -8.60 -11.45
CA GLU A 246 -18.18 -7.61 -10.89
C GLU A 246 -18.02 -6.42 -11.83
N SER A 247 -18.04 -5.23 -11.25
CA SER A 247 -17.90 -3.96 -11.95
C SER A 247 -16.54 -3.86 -12.64
N ALA A 248 -16.55 -3.99 -13.97
CA ALA A 248 -15.42 -3.67 -14.82
C ALA A 248 -15.02 -2.20 -14.64
N PHE A 249 -13.73 -1.96 -14.40
CA PHE A 249 -13.16 -0.62 -14.40
C PHE A 249 -12.06 -0.50 -15.46
N ARG A 250 -11.73 0.73 -15.80
CA ARG A 250 -10.79 1.03 -16.86
C ARG A 250 -9.44 1.39 -16.29
N ILE A 251 -8.42 0.87 -16.94
CA ILE A 251 -7.02 1.13 -16.65
C ILE A 251 -6.47 1.98 -17.78
N TRP A 252 -5.89 3.10 -17.39
CA TRP A 252 -5.12 3.98 -18.25
C TRP A 252 -3.66 3.82 -17.83
N MET A 253 -2.82 3.27 -18.71
CA MET A 253 -1.42 2.99 -18.42
C MET A 253 -0.53 3.78 -19.38
N PHE A 254 0.30 4.66 -18.85
CA PHE A 254 1.34 5.33 -19.61
C PHE A 254 2.66 4.57 -19.51
N LEU A 255 3.29 4.34 -20.65
CA LEU A 255 4.63 3.79 -20.78
C LEU A 255 5.54 4.74 -21.57
N PRO A 256 6.68 5.16 -20.98
CA PRO A 256 7.75 5.82 -21.71
C PRO A 256 8.23 5.00 -22.91
N ILE A 257 8.69 5.69 -23.96
CA ILE A 257 9.14 5.08 -25.23
C ILE A 257 10.17 3.97 -25.00
N VAL A 258 11.12 4.18 -24.08
CA VAL A 258 12.18 3.21 -23.77
C VAL A 258 11.59 1.90 -23.25
N LEU A 259 10.64 1.97 -22.31
CA LEU A 259 9.98 0.80 -21.74
C LEU A 259 9.09 0.11 -22.78
N TRP A 260 8.35 0.89 -23.58
CA TRP A 260 7.55 0.34 -24.67
C TRP A 260 8.40 -0.46 -25.66
N ASN A 261 9.52 0.11 -26.11
CA ASN A 261 10.40 -0.57 -27.07
C ASN A 261 11.01 -1.84 -26.50
N GLU A 262 11.46 -1.83 -25.24
CA GLU A 262 12.00 -3.02 -24.59
C GLU A 262 10.93 -4.13 -24.46
N MET A 263 9.72 -3.78 -24.02
CA MET A 263 8.66 -4.77 -23.82
C MET A 263 8.00 -5.25 -25.10
N ARG A 264 7.55 -4.30 -25.94
CA ARG A 264 6.77 -4.59 -27.14
C ARG A 264 7.65 -4.99 -28.31
N GLU A 265 8.71 -4.24 -28.56
CA GLU A 265 9.52 -4.43 -29.77
C GLU A 265 10.60 -5.49 -29.59
N ARG A 266 11.28 -5.52 -28.44
CA ARG A 266 12.33 -6.51 -28.18
C ARG A 266 11.78 -7.81 -27.62
N ARG A 267 11.00 -7.76 -26.55
CA ARG A 267 10.46 -8.96 -25.87
C ARG A 267 9.16 -9.51 -26.47
N LYS A 268 8.55 -8.77 -27.41
CA LYS A 268 7.32 -9.17 -28.11
C LYS A 268 6.13 -9.46 -27.18
N LEU A 269 6.10 -8.83 -26.01
CA LEU A 269 4.98 -8.98 -25.07
C LEU A 269 3.69 -8.46 -25.69
N SER A 270 2.57 -9.13 -25.38
CA SER A 270 1.23 -8.63 -25.71
C SER A 270 0.90 -7.38 -24.90
N ILE A 271 -0.03 -6.55 -25.38
CA ILE A 271 -0.42 -5.32 -24.67
C ILE A 271 -0.97 -5.65 -23.27
N ARG A 272 -1.71 -6.76 -23.11
CA ARG A 272 -2.20 -7.22 -21.81
C ARG A 272 -1.05 -7.59 -20.87
N GLU A 273 -0.04 -8.31 -21.35
CA GLU A 273 1.15 -8.63 -20.54
C GLU A 273 1.93 -7.39 -20.14
N ILE A 274 2.04 -6.40 -21.03
CA ILE A 274 2.68 -5.11 -20.75
C ILE A 274 1.96 -4.39 -19.60
N VAL A 275 0.62 -4.30 -19.66
CA VAL A 275 -0.19 -3.69 -18.60
C VAL A 275 -0.03 -4.45 -17.29
N MET A 276 -0.15 -5.78 -17.31
CA MET A 276 -0.01 -6.63 -16.12
C MET A 276 1.38 -6.53 -15.48
N ALA A 277 2.45 -6.59 -16.29
CA ALA A 277 3.82 -6.49 -15.80
C ALA A 277 4.13 -5.09 -15.25
N SER A 278 3.71 -4.03 -15.95
CA SER A 278 3.92 -2.65 -15.50
C SER A 278 3.18 -2.37 -14.20
N TRP A 279 1.94 -2.84 -14.08
CA TRP A 279 1.19 -2.69 -12.85
C TRP A 279 1.74 -3.56 -11.72
N GLY A 280 2.19 -4.79 -12.01
CA GLY A 280 2.88 -5.64 -11.02
C GLY A 280 4.16 -5.00 -10.46
N PHE A 281 4.92 -4.30 -11.31
CA PHE A 281 6.07 -3.50 -10.88
C PHE A 281 5.66 -2.33 -9.97
N LEU A 282 4.60 -1.60 -10.32
CA LEU A 282 4.07 -0.51 -9.49
C LEU A 282 3.53 -1.02 -8.14
N ASP A 283 2.89 -2.20 -8.12
CA ASP A 283 2.49 -2.89 -6.89
C ASP A 283 3.73 -3.22 -6.03
N GLY A 284 4.84 -3.64 -6.66
CA GLY A 284 6.16 -3.81 -6.04
C GLY A 284 6.70 -2.54 -5.37
N ILE A 285 6.68 -1.40 -6.07
CA ILE A 285 7.12 -0.11 -5.52
C ILE A 285 6.24 0.30 -4.35
N ALA A 286 4.92 0.18 -4.50
CA ALA A 286 3.97 0.54 -3.46
C ALA A 286 4.18 -0.32 -2.20
N ALA A 287 4.38 -1.62 -2.37
CA ALA A 287 4.62 -2.54 -1.26
C ALA A 287 5.94 -2.27 -0.53
N GLU A 288 7.02 -1.94 -1.26
CA GLU A 288 8.31 -1.58 -0.63
C GLU A 288 8.17 -0.31 0.24
N ASN A 289 7.46 0.69 -0.27
CA ASN A 289 7.16 1.91 0.48
C ASN A 289 6.26 1.65 1.69
N ASP A 290 5.26 0.80 1.55
CA ASP A 290 4.35 0.46 2.65
C ASP A 290 5.06 -0.35 3.74
N ARG A 291 5.93 -1.29 3.36
CA ARG A 291 6.75 -2.06 4.30
C ARG A 291 7.56 -1.17 5.24
N SER A 292 8.18 -0.11 4.73
CA SER A 292 9.02 0.79 5.56
C SER A 292 8.27 1.48 6.71
N ARG A 293 6.94 1.38 6.74
CA ARG A 293 6.09 1.93 7.81
C ARG A 293 6.00 1.02 9.03
N TYR A 294 6.33 -0.27 8.88
CA TYR A 294 6.18 -1.27 9.93
C TYR A 294 7.49 -1.46 10.70
N SER A 295 7.41 -2.05 11.90
CA SER A 295 8.60 -2.38 12.68
C SER A 295 9.41 -3.47 11.97
N ASP A 296 10.74 -3.33 11.99
CA ASP A 296 11.61 -4.49 11.90
C ASP A 296 11.33 -5.37 13.13
N ARG A 297 10.93 -6.62 12.92
CA ARG A 297 10.46 -7.52 13.99
C ARG A 297 11.50 -7.74 15.10
N ALA A 298 12.79 -7.54 14.82
CA ALA A 298 13.87 -7.58 15.80
C ALA A 298 13.63 -6.66 17.02
N ALA A 299 12.90 -5.55 16.85
CA ALA A 299 12.54 -4.64 17.94
C ALA A 299 11.32 -5.10 18.77
N VAL A 300 10.50 -6.01 18.24
CA VAL A 300 9.26 -6.50 18.88
C VAL A 300 9.55 -7.68 19.80
N THR A 301 10.47 -8.57 19.43
CA THR A 301 10.87 -9.72 20.26
C THR A 301 11.75 -9.33 21.45
N GLY A 302 12.50 -8.24 21.37
CA GLY A 302 13.34 -7.72 22.47
C GLY A 302 12.60 -6.96 23.58
N ARG A 303 11.27 -6.79 23.48
CA ARG A 303 10.44 -6.08 24.47
C ARG A 303 9.60 -6.98 25.37
N ASN A 304 9.69 -8.30 25.20
CA ASN A 304 9.04 -9.30 26.08
C ASN A 304 10.03 -10.00 27.02
N GLY A 305 11.14 -9.34 27.37
CA GLY A 305 12.09 -9.77 28.39
C GLY A 305 11.79 -9.16 29.75
#